data_AF-A0A2X3F6H0-F1
#
_entry.id   AF-A0A2X3F6H0-F1
#
_cell.length_a   1.000
_cell.length_b   1.000
_cell.length_c   1.000
_cell.angle_alpha   90.00
_cell.angle_beta   90.00
_cell.angle_gamma   90.00
#
_symmetry.space_group_name_H-M   'P 1'
#
loop_
_entity.id
_entity.type
_entity.pdbx_description
1 polymer ?
#
loop_
_entity_poly.entity_id
_entity_poly.type
_entity_poly.pdbx_seq_one_letter_code
_entity_poly.pdbx_strand_id
1 'polypeptide(L)' 'MPFIHFFDGFRTSHEINKIAPLADDTIRALLPQDKIAEHRQRALNPEHPVIRGTSANPDTYFQSPGGHQSVVRRGV' A
#
# COMPACT_ATOMS: atom_id res chain seq x y z
N MET A 1 -0.98 6.12 -1.52
CA MET A 1 0.48 6.26 -1.35
C MET A 1 0.91 5.37 -0.21
N PRO A 2 1.94 4.53 -0.39
CA PRO A 2 2.57 3.84 0.73
C PRO A 2 3.37 4.84 1.59
N PHE A 3 3.51 4.56 2.87
CA PHE A 3 4.25 5.39 3.83
C PHE A 3 5.37 4.59 4.48
N ILE A 4 6.48 5.25 4.77
CA ILE A 4 7.58 4.72 5.59
C ILE A 4 7.65 5.58 6.85
N HIS A 5 7.39 4.97 8.00
CA HIS A 5 7.58 5.58 9.31
C HIS A 5 8.83 4.97 9.93
N PHE A 6 9.87 5.78 10.17
CA PHE A 6 11.15 5.34 10.72
C PHE A 6 11.62 6.30 11.82
N PHE A 7 12.51 5.81 12.68
CA PHE A 7 13.18 6.57 13.74
C PHE A 7 14.64 6.12 13.82
N ASP A 8 15.49 6.90 14.50
CA ASP A 8 16.91 6.59 14.64
C ASP A 8 17.13 5.30 15.46
N GLY A 9 17.93 4.40 14.89
CA GLY A 9 18.25 3.10 15.47
C GLY A 9 19.09 3.26 16.74
N PHE A 10 18.74 2.53 17.79
CA PHE A 10 19.32 2.59 19.14
C PHE A 10 19.10 3.90 19.89
N ARG A 11 19.31 5.06 19.25
CA ARG A 11 19.19 6.36 19.91
C ARG A 11 17.75 6.72 20.26
N THR A 12 16.78 6.34 19.44
CA THR A 12 15.35 6.50 19.76
C THR A 12 14.67 5.15 20.01
N SER A 13 15.05 4.11 19.25
CA SER A 13 14.38 2.81 19.35
C SER A 13 14.58 2.07 20.68
N HIS A 14 15.66 2.38 21.41
CA HIS A 14 15.99 1.80 22.71
C HIS A 14 16.03 2.86 23.83
N GLU A 15 15.52 4.06 23.56
CA GLU A 15 15.43 5.12 24.56
C GLU A 15 14.26 4.86 25.51
N ILE A 16 14.48 4.95 26.82
CA ILE A 16 13.41 4.80 27.82
C ILE A 16 12.86 6.18 28.16
N ASN A 17 11.64 6.46 27.70
CA ASN A 17 10.91 7.70 27.97
C ASN A 17 9.51 7.43 28.52
N LYS A 18 9.02 8.32 29.38
CA LYS A 18 7.62 8.31 29.78
C LYS A 18 6.77 8.91 28.66
N ILE A 19 5.98 8.07 28.01
CA ILE A 19 5.06 8.48 26.95
C ILE A 19 3.61 8.43 27.42
N ALA A 20 2.75 9.23 26.78
CA ALA A 20 1.31 9.13 26.93
C ALA A 20 0.74 8.37 25.73
N PRO A 21 0.36 7.09 25.87
CA PRO A 21 -0.23 6.34 24.77
C PRO A 21 -1.62 6.89 24.43
N LEU A 22 -1.98 6.83 23.15
CA LEU A 22 -3.35 7.09 22.72
C LEU A 22 -4.22 5.86 23.00
N ALA A 23 -5.45 6.09 23.42
CA ALA A 23 -6.44 5.02 23.54
C ALA A 23 -6.84 4.51 22.14
N ASP A 24 -7.15 3.21 22.05
CA ASP A 24 -7.57 2.57 20.80
C ASP A 24 -8.78 3.25 20.17
N ASP A 25 -9.75 3.68 20.97
CA ASP A 25 -10.96 4.35 20.48
C ASP A 25 -10.64 5.70 19.84
N THR A 26 -9.69 6.44 20.39
CA THR A 26 -9.18 7.68 19.81
C THR A 26 -8.52 7.41 18.46
N ILE A 27 -7.69 6.36 18.37
CA ILE A 27 -7.06 5.96 17.10
C ILE A 27 -8.13 5.58 16.08
N ARG A 28 -9.13 4.78 16.46
CA ARG A 28 -10.24 4.36 15.58
C ARG A 28 -11.04 5.55 15.05
N ALA A 29 -11.28 6.56 15.88
CA ALA A 29 -12.00 7.77 15.49
C ALA A 29 -11.24 8.60 14.44
N LEU A 30 -9.91 8.50 14.38
CA LEU A 30 -9.07 9.19 13.38
C LEU A 30 -9.04 8.45 12.03
N LEU A 31 -9.49 7.20 11.96
CA LEU A 31 -9.43 6.40 10.74
C LEU A 31 -10.61 6.68 9.80
N PRO A 32 -10.37 7.12 8.55
CA PRO A 32 -11.43 7.39 7.59
C PRO A 32 -12.06 6.09 7.06
N GLN A 33 -13.20 5.70 7.63
CA GLN A 33 -13.86 4.43 7.33
C GLN A 33 -14.23 4.28 5.85
N ASP A 34 -14.71 5.35 5.21
CA ASP A 34 -15.07 5.34 3.78
C ASP A 34 -13.86 5.01 2.91
N LYS A 35 -12.68 5.56 3.24
CA LYS A 35 -11.44 5.32 2.49
C LYS A 35 -10.90 3.91 2.70
N ILE A 36 -11.11 3.35 3.89
CA ILE A 36 -10.80 1.94 4.17
C ILE A 36 -11.74 1.03 3.36
N ALA A 37 -13.03 1.33 3.30
CA ALA A 37 -14.00 0.58 2.51
C ALA A 37 -13.67 0.64 1.01
N GLU A 38 -13.39 1.82 0.45
CA GLU A 38 -12.92 1.99 -0.93
C GLU A 38 -11.63 1.19 -1.20
N HIS A 39 -10.70 1.14 -0.25
CA HIS A 39 -9.48 0.33 -0.39
C HIS A 39 -9.78 -1.17 -0.45
N ARG A 40 -10.68 -1.66 0.42
CA ARG A 40 -11.12 -3.07 0.42
C ARG A 40 -11.85 -3.45 -0.86
N GLN A 41 -12.66 -2.55 -1.42
CA GLN A 41 -13.33 -2.75 -2.71
C GLN A 41 -12.34 -2.91 -3.88
N ARG A 42 -11.13 -2.36 -3.76
CA ARG A 42 -10.05 -2.53 -4.75
C ARG A 42 -9.20 -3.78 -4.50
N ALA A 43 -9.54 -4.67 -3.56
CA ALA A 43 -8.81 -5.91 -3.35
C ALA A 43 -9.02 -6.90 -4.52
N LEU A 44 -8.08 -7.82 -4.72
CA LEU A 44 -8.28 -8.93 -5.64
C LEU A 44 -9.25 -9.93 -4.99
N ASN A 45 -10.40 -10.15 -5.62
CA ASN A 45 -11.45 -11.04 -5.13
C ASN A 45 -12.02 -11.87 -6.31
N PRO A 46 -12.14 -13.20 -6.21
CA PRO A 46 -12.75 -14.03 -7.25
C PRO A 46 -14.18 -13.63 -7.66
N GLU A 47 -14.98 -13.10 -6.73
CA GLU A 47 -16.36 -12.64 -7.00
C GLU A 47 -16.39 -11.32 -7.79
N HIS A 48 -15.31 -10.53 -7.73
CA HIS A 48 -15.15 -9.27 -8.44
C HIS A 48 -13.73 -9.18 -9.04
N PRO A 49 -13.42 -10.00 -10.06
CA PRO A 49 -12.07 -10.14 -10.57
C PRO A 49 -11.62 -8.90 -11.34
N VAL A 50 -10.40 -8.44 -11.07
CA VAL A 50 -9.76 -7.34 -11.81
C VAL A 50 -8.35 -7.77 -12.18
N ILE A 51 -7.96 -7.58 -13.44
CA ILE A 51 -6.60 -7.85 -13.89
C ILE A 51 -5.72 -6.64 -13.54
N ARG A 52 -4.59 -6.89 -12.88
CA ARG A 52 -3.55 -5.91 -12.59
C ARG A 52 -2.20 -6.54 -12.91
N GLY A 53 -1.25 -5.73 -13.39
CA GLY A 53 0.09 -6.23 -13.68
C GLY A 53 0.24 -7.02 -14.95
N THR A 54 -0.46 -6.59 -15.99
CA THR A 54 -0.29 -7.13 -17.33
C THR A 54 1.05 -6.69 -17.92
N SER A 55 1.55 -7.48 -18.87
CA SER A 55 2.58 -7.02 -19.79
C SER A 55 1.97 -6.00 -20.75
N ALA A 56 2.73 -4.94 -21.06
CA ALA A 56 2.37 -3.96 -22.08
C ALA A 56 3.50 -3.88 -23.10
N ASN A 57 3.12 -3.78 -24.38
CA ASN A 57 4.07 -3.55 -25.46
C ASN A 57 4.53 -2.07 -25.44
N PRO A 58 5.67 -1.74 -26.06
CA PRO A 58 6.23 -0.38 -26.02
C PRO A 58 5.30 0.72 -26.55
N ASP A 59 4.38 0.37 -27.44
CA ASP A 59 3.37 1.24 -28.05
C ASP A 59 2.34 1.78 -27.05
N THR A 60 2.07 1.03 -25.98
CA THR A 60 1.03 1.29 -24.99
C THR A 60 1.59 1.57 -23.60
N TYR A 61 2.86 1.21 -23.34
CA TYR A 61 3.54 1.42 -22.07
C TYR A 61 3.64 2.90 -21.69
N PHE A 62 4.05 3.78 -22.63
CA PHE A 62 4.21 5.21 -22.37
C PHE A 62 2.90 5.98 -22.27
N GLN A 63 1.82 5.43 -22.83
CA GLN A 63 0.48 6.00 -22.75
C GLN A 63 -0.17 5.74 -21.38
N SER A 64 0.31 4.73 -20.65
CA SER A 64 -0.20 4.36 -19.34
C SER A 64 0.50 5.16 -18.23
N PRO A 65 -0.21 5.95 -17.41
CA PRO A 65 0.39 6.72 -16.31
C PRO A 65 1.03 5.89 -15.20
N GLY A 66 0.91 4.55 -15.27
CA GLY A 66 1.48 3.57 -14.35
C GLY A 66 2.27 2.48 -15.08
N GLY A 67 2.99 2.83 -16.15
CA GLY A 67 3.86 1.91 -16.87
C GLY A 67 5.03 1.46 -16.00
N HIS A 68 4.80 0.55 -15.06
CA HIS A 68 5.80 -0.19 -14.27
C HIS A 68 5.14 -1.50 -13.80
N GLN A 69 5.04 -2.53 -14.65
CA GLN A 69 5.04 -3.93 -14.22
C GLN A 69 5.84 -4.78 -15.23
N SER A 70 6.99 -5.28 -14.77
CA SER A 70 7.94 -6.21 -15.39
C SER A 70 7.97 -7.46 -14.47
N VAL A 71 8.18 -8.74 -14.82
CA VAL A 71 8.58 -9.54 -15.99
C VAL A 71 7.87 -10.90 -15.84
N VAL A 72 7.32 -11.50 -16.91
CA VAL A 72 7.35 -12.96 -17.11
C VAL A 72 7.65 -13.23 -18.58
N ARG A 73 8.92 -13.52 -18.91
CA ARG A 73 9.24 -14.25 -20.15
C ARG A 73 8.88 -15.71 -19.91
N ARG A 74 7.78 -16.20 -20.51
CA ARG A 74 7.63 -17.64 -20.74
C ARG A 74 8.47 -18.00 -21.97
N GLY A 75 9.61 -18.64 -21.74
CA GLY A 75 10.16 -19.60 -22.68
C GLY A 75 9.73 -20.98 -22.19
N VAL A 76 8.78 -21.62 -22.87
CA VAL A 76 8.93 -22.73 -23.82
C VAL A 76 7.64 -22.76 -24.63
#